data_AF-A0A6S6RMH6-F1
#
_entry.id   AF-A0A6S6RMH6-F1
#
_cell.length_a   1.000
_cell.length_b   1.000
_cell.length_c   1.000
_cell.angle_alpha   90.00
_cell.angle_beta   90.00
_cell.angle_gamma   90.00
#
_symmetry.space_group_name_H-M   'P 1'
#
loop_
_entity.id
_entity.type
_entity.pdbx_description
1 polymer ?
#
loop_
_entity_poly.entity_id
_entity_poly.type
_entity_poly.pdbx_seq_one_letter_code
_entity_poly.pdbx_strand_id
1 'polypeptide(L)'
;MRLLTATPEQLGQESHFARLRLLDPNRFHSYQHFIEEQKNYSPVAEAVSLVLSDEKLNNKQQNLLTKLIKEQDIELLLKAINSDNGESKKARRELITMLMDRHGTSRLLFRNTRNGVKGFPRRELHAIKLPLPPQYQTAIKVAGIMNAKKSVDISAREMLYPEQIYQTFEGKNATW
;
A
#
# COMPACT_ATOMS: atom_id res chain seq x y z
N MET A 1 -19.18 14.68 -8.00
CA MET A 1 -18.16 13.99 -8.83
C MET A 1 -17.44 12.96 -7.97
N ARG A 2 -17.30 11.70 -8.40
CA ARG A 2 -16.55 10.65 -7.68
C ARG A 2 -15.36 10.23 -8.56
N LEU A 3 -14.15 10.30 -8.01
CA LEU A 3 -12.92 9.93 -8.71
C LEU A 3 -12.35 8.64 -8.10
N LEU A 4 -12.12 7.63 -8.93
CA LEU A 4 -11.49 6.36 -8.53
C LEU A 4 -10.07 6.33 -9.11
N THR A 5 -9.05 6.09 -8.28
CA THR A 5 -7.65 5.95 -8.71
C THR A 5 -7.00 4.79 -7.98
N ALA A 6 -6.35 3.89 -8.72
CA ALA A 6 -5.72 2.70 -8.15
C ALA A 6 -4.44 3.02 -7.36
N THR A 7 -3.70 4.06 -7.75
CA THR A 7 -2.42 4.43 -7.14
C THR A 7 -2.16 5.94 -7.26
N PRO A 8 -2.70 6.76 -6.33
CA PRO A 8 -2.54 8.22 -6.40
C PRO A 8 -1.06 8.66 -6.32
N GLU A 9 -0.21 7.92 -5.61
CA GLU A 9 1.19 8.30 -5.38
C GLU A 9 2.18 7.74 -6.42
N GLN A 10 1.86 6.65 -7.14
CA GLN A 10 2.79 6.07 -8.14
C GLN A 10 2.96 6.97 -9.37
N LEU A 11 1.97 7.81 -9.66
CA LEU A 11 2.02 8.81 -10.75
C LEU A 11 2.60 10.16 -10.28
N GLY A 12 3.10 10.24 -9.05
CA GLY A 12 3.66 11.45 -8.44
C GLY A 12 2.64 12.32 -7.70
N GLN A 13 3.09 12.98 -6.62
CA GLN A 13 2.29 13.89 -5.79
C GLN A 13 1.66 15.04 -6.61
N GLU A 14 2.32 15.48 -7.68
CA GLU A 14 1.82 16.52 -8.59
C GLU A 14 0.60 16.07 -9.39
N SER A 15 0.60 14.84 -9.92
CA SER A 15 -0.54 14.26 -10.66
C SER A 15 -1.75 14.11 -9.75
N HIS A 16 -1.50 13.73 -8.48
CA HIS A 16 -2.54 13.65 -7.47
C HIS A 16 -3.13 15.02 -7.12
N PHE A 17 -2.30 16.04 -6.90
CA PHE A 17 -2.73 17.41 -6.67
C PHE A 17 -3.57 17.96 -7.83
N ALA A 18 -3.16 17.72 -9.08
CA ALA A 18 -3.92 18.17 -10.26
C ALA A 18 -5.34 17.59 -10.28
N ARG A 19 -5.50 16.32 -9.90
CA ARG A 19 -6.81 15.66 -9.80
C ARG A 19 -7.66 16.22 -8.66
N LEU A 20 -7.04 16.53 -7.51
CA LEU A 20 -7.72 17.17 -6.38
C LEU A 20 -8.18 18.59 -6.74
N ARG A 21 -7.38 19.34 -7.49
CA ARG A 21 -7.74 20.66 -8.03
C ARG A 21 -8.93 20.62 -8.97
N LEU A 22 -9.12 19.55 -9.74
CA LEU A 22 -10.33 19.36 -10.54
C LEU A 22 -11.59 19.15 -9.69
N LEU A 23 -11.46 18.62 -8.48
CA LEU A 23 -12.58 18.40 -7.56
C LEU A 23 -12.96 19.67 -6.79
N ASP A 24 -11.96 20.41 -6.29
CA ASP A 24 -12.16 21.67 -5.58
C ASP A 24 -10.99 22.64 -5.86
N PRO A 25 -11.15 23.52 -6.86
CA PRO A 25 -10.11 24.48 -7.25
C PRO A 25 -9.79 25.51 -6.17
N ASN A 26 -10.76 25.85 -5.31
CA ASN A 26 -10.60 26.85 -4.26
C ASN A 26 -9.74 26.29 -3.12
N ARG A 27 -9.99 25.03 -2.73
CA ARG A 27 -9.18 24.36 -1.71
C ARG A 27 -7.78 24.02 -2.22
N PHE A 28 -7.67 23.44 -3.41
CA PHE A 28 -6.40 22.99 -3.99
C PHE A 28 -5.84 24.00 -5.00
N HIS A 29 -5.56 25.21 -4.54
CA HIS A 29 -5.11 26.32 -5.38
C HIS A 29 -3.58 26.38 -5.55
N SER A 30 -2.81 25.94 -4.55
CA SER A 30 -1.34 25.96 -4.56
C SER A 30 -0.73 24.60 -4.21
N TYR A 31 0.15 24.11 -5.08
CA TYR A 31 0.85 22.84 -4.87
C TYR A 31 1.84 22.91 -3.68
N GLN A 32 2.51 24.06 -3.49
CA GLN A 32 3.44 24.24 -2.38
C GLN A 32 2.70 24.20 -1.03
N HIS A 33 1.55 24.88 -0.94
CA HIS A 33 0.71 24.84 0.26
C HIS A 33 0.23 23.41 0.55
N PHE A 34 -0.13 22.64 -0.49
CA PHE A 34 -0.50 21.24 -0.35
C PHE A 34 0.63 20.37 0.21
N ILE A 35 1.86 20.53 -0.28
CA ILE A 35 3.03 19.79 0.24
C ILE A 35 3.30 20.14 1.71
N GLU A 36 3.26 21.42 2.06
CA GLU A 36 3.48 21.88 3.44
C GLU A 36 2.42 21.32 4.39
N GLU A 37 1.15 21.36 3.98
CA GLU A 37 0.04 20.76 4.72
C GLU A 37 0.24 19.25 4.89
N GLN A 38 0.69 18.55 3.84
CA GLN A 38 0.95 17.11 3.87
C GLN A 38 2.09 16.72 4.80
N LYS A 39 3.14 17.52 4.89
CA LYS A 39 4.24 17.34 5.87
C LYS A 39 3.72 17.44 7.30
N ASN A 40 2.75 18.31 7.56
CA ASN A 40 2.15 18.47 8.88
C ASN A 40 1.25 17.28 9.27
N TYR A 41 0.77 16.48 8.31
CA TYR A 41 -0.04 15.30 8.58
C TYR A 41 0.76 14.05 8.96
N SER A 42 2.03 13.95 8.56
CA SER A 42 2.86 12.79 8.89
C SER A 42 3.01 12.57 10.41
N PRO A 43 3.31 13.60 11.22
CA PRO A 43 3.36 13.45 12.68
C PRO A 43 2.03 13.06 13.31
N VAL A 44 0.90 13.50 12.73
CA VAL A 44 -0.44 13.17 13.21
C VAL A 44 -0.75 11.70 12.97
N ALA A 45 -0.42 11.17 11.79
CA ALA A 45 -0.61 9.77 11.45
C ALA A 45 0.21 8.84 12.36
N GLU A 46 1.45 9.24 12.66
CA GLU A 46 2.30 8.55 13.64
C GLU A 46 1.67 8.58 15.03
N ALA A 47 1.19 9.75 15.48
CA ALA A 47 0.53 9.90 16.77
C ALA A 47 -0.74 9.05 16.89
N VAL A 48 -1.59 8.99 15.86
CA VAL A 48 -2.78 8.13 15.83
C VAL A 48 -2.38 6.64 15.88
N SER A 49 -1.32 6.26 15.17
CA SER A 49 -0.81 4.88 15.17
C SER A 49 -0.31 4.48 16.57
N LEU A 50 0.33 5.39 17.30
CA LEU A 50 0.74 5.20 18.69
C LEU A 50 -0.47 5.07 19.64
N VAL A 51 -1.53 5.85 19.42
CA VAL A 51 -2.76 5.72 20.23
C VAL A 51 -3.48 4.39 19.94
N LEU A 52 -3.36 3.86 18.72
CA LEU A 52 -3.96 2.59 18.31
C LEU A 52 -3.16 1.35 18.75
N SER A 53 -1.88 1.47 19.14
CA SER A 53 -1.05 0.32 19.54
C SER A 53 -1.44 -0.30 20.89
N ASP A 54 -2.39 0.30 21.61
CA ASP A 54 -2.84 -0.09 22.96
C ASP A 54 -1.73 -0.08 24.03
N GLU A 55 -0.57 0.53 23.72
CA GLU A 55 0.56 0.69 24.64
C GLU A 55 0.45 1.98 25.46
N LYS A 56 1.06 1.99 26.66
CA LYS A 56 1.15 3.19 27.50
C LYS A 56 2.00 4.26 26.81
N LEU A 57 1.50 5.48 26.78
CA LEU A 57 2.14 6.61 26.13
C LEU A 57 3.21 7.21 27.03
N ASN A 58 4.43 7.33 26.52
CA ASN A 58 5.54 7.98 27.22
C ASN A 58 5.36 9.52 27.19
N ASN A 59 6.04 10.23 28.10
CA ASN A 59 5.93 11.69 28.26
C ASN A 59 6.26 12.46 26.96
N LYS A 60 7.20 11.95 26.16
CA LYS A 60 7.53 12.53 24.84
C LYS A 60 6.34 12.45 23.86
N GLN A 61 5.62 11.33 23.86
CA GLN A 61 4.48 11.08 22.97
C GLN A 61 3.27 11.91 23.42
N GLN A 62 3.04 12.01 24.73
CA GLN A 62 2.03 12.88 25.31
C GLN A 62 2.25 14.35 24.93
N ASN A 63 3.49 14.85 25.08
CA ASN A 63 3.83 16.23 24.68
C ASN A 63 3.63 16.49 23.19
N LEU A 64 3.91 15.49 22.34
CA LEU A 64 3.66 15.58 20.91
C LEU A 64 2.15 15.70 20.62
N LEU A 65 1.32 14.87 21.26
CA LEU A 65 -0.14 14.92 21.15
C LEU A 65 -0.71 16.26 21.63
N THR A 66 -0.23 16.79 22.77
CA THR A 66 -0.64 18.10 23.29
C THR A 66 -0.26 19.23 22.33
N LYS A 67 0.90 19.14 21.68
CA LYS A 67 1.33 20.12 20.67
C LYS A 67 0.51 20.05 19.39
N LEU A 68 -0.09 18.90 19.06
CA LEU A 68 -0.97 18.74 17.90
C LEU A 68 -2.40 19.23 18.20
N ILE A 69 -2.89 19.04 19.43
CA ILE A 69 -4.24 19.43 19.87
C ILE A 69 -4.16 20.60 20.85
N LYS A 70 -3.56 21.72 20.43
CA LYS A 70 -3.26 22.88 21.31
C LYS A 70 -4.47 23.58 21.92
N GLU A 71 -5.68 23.31 21.42
CA GLU A 71 -6.88 24.10 21.73
C GLU A 71 -7.86 23.40 22.68
N GLN A 72 -7.57 22.17 23.12
CA GLN A 72 -8.41 21.45 24.08
C GLN A 72 -7.56 20.81 25.17
N ASP A 73 -8.08 20.82 26.40
CA ASP A 73 -7.46 20.13 27.52
C ASP A 73 -7.58 18.62 27.35
N ILE A 74 -6.54 18.03 26.76
CA ILE A 74 -6.43 16.57 26.58
C ILE A 74 -5.73 15.89 27.76
N GLU A 75 -5.32 16.62 28.80
CA GLU A 75 -4.58 16.04 29.94
C GLU A 75 -5.37 14.94 30.64
N LEU A 76 -6.68 15.12 30.81
CA LEU A 76 -7.57 14.13 31.40
C LEU A 76 -7.64 12.87 30.54
N LEU A 77 -7.72 13.03 29.22
CA LEU A 77 -7.73 11.92 28.27
C LEU A 77 -6.39 11.18 28.27
N LEU A 78 -5.26 11.89 28.26
CA LEU A 78 -3.93 11.29 28.29
C LEU A 78 -3.69 10.50 29.60
N LYS A 79 -4.17 11.02 30.73
CA LYS A 79 -4.15 10.30 32.02
C LYS A 79 -5.02 9.04 31.96
N ALA A 80 -6.24 9.16 31.45
CA ALA A 80 -7.18 8.04 31.30
C ALA A 80 -6.68 6.95 30.33
N ILE A 81 -5.89 7.31 29.32
CA ILE A 81 -5.27 6.35 28.38
C ILE A 81 -4.21 5.48 29.07
N ASN A 82 -3.44 6.07 29.98
CA ASN A 82 -2.34 5.39 30.69
C ASN A 82 -2.77 4.63 31.95
N SER A 83 -3.98 4.88 32.44
CA SER A 83 -4.56 4.12 33.54
C SER A 83 -5.08 2.76 33.05
N ASP A 84 -4.88 1.71 33.85
CA ASP A 84 -5.30 0.33 33.52
C ASP A 84 -6.80 0.08 33.77
N ASN A 85 -7.58 1.15 33.92
CA ASN A 85 -9.03 1.10 34.05
C ASN A 85 -9.69 0.92 32.67
N GLY A 86 -10.88 0.30 32.64
CA GLY A 86 -11.63 0.06 31.40
C GLY A 86 -12.01 1.32 30.60
N GLU A 87 -11.66 2.51 31.10
CA GLU A 87 -11.84 3.81 30.46
C GLU A 87 -10.77 4.14 29.42
N SER A 88 -9.61 3.46 29.45
CA SER A 88 -8.51 3.69 28.48
C SER A 88 -8.98 3.56 27.03
N LYS A 89 -9.78 2.53 26.71
CA LYS A 89 -10.34 2.35 25.35
C LYS A 89 -11.28 3.48 24.92
N LYS A 90 -12.06 4.04 25.84
CA LYS A 90 -12.97 5.16 25.55
C LYS A 90 -12.15 6.42 25.29
N ALA A 91 -11.20 6.73 26.16
CA ALA A 91 -10.32 7.90 26.04
C ALA A 91 -9.47 7.86 24.76
N ARG A 92 -8.94 6.69 24.38
CA ARG A 92 -8.24 6.50 23.09
C ARG A 92 -9.16 6.82 21.90
N ARG A 93 -10.40 6.33 21.91
CA ARG A 93 -11.34 6.54 20.80
C ARG A 93 -11.76 8.01 20.67
N GLU A 94 -11.95 8.68 21.78
CA GLU A 94 -12.23 10.11 21.83
C GLU A 94 -11.05 10.93 21.28
N LEU A 95 -9.83 10.62 21.73
CA LEU A 95 -8.62 11.27 21.24
C LEU A 95 -8.42 11.08 19.72
N ILE A 96 -8.66 9.87 19.20
CA ILE A 96 -8.59 9.60 17.75
C ILE A 96 -9.63 10.42 16.99
N THR A 97 -10.85 10.54 17.51
CA THR A 97 -11.93 11.31 16.88
C THR A 97 -11.54 12.79 16.78
N MET A 98 -10.98 13.36 17.85
CA MET A 98 -10.47 14.73 17.88
C MET A 98 -9.33 14.97 16.88
N LEU A 99 -8.41 14.02 16.76
CA LEU A 99 -7.32 14.08 15.77
C LEU A 99 -7.87 14.01 14.33
N MET A 100 -8.85 13.15 14.08
CA MET A 100 -9.46 12.98 12.75
C MET A 100 -10.27 14.19 12.29
N ASP A 101 -11.02 14.83 13.20
CA ASP A 101 -11.84 15.98 12.85
C ASP A 101 -11.01 17.22 12.49
N ARG A 102 -9.87 17.42 13.15
CA ARG A 102 -8.97 18.55 12.88
C ARG A 102 -8.11 18.35 11.65
N HIS A 103 -7.62 17.14 11.43
CA HIS A 103 -6.68 16.83 10.34
C HIS A 103 -7.39 16.21 9.11
N GLY A 104 -8.60 16.69 8.83
CA GLY A 104 -9.61 16.15 7.91
C GLY A 104 -9.25 16.12 6.41
N THR A 105 -8.19 15.40 6.05
CA THR A 105 -7.98 14.88 4.68
C THR A 105 -8.94 13.74 4.37
N SER A 106 -9.40 13.01 5.41
CA SER A 106 -10.31 11.86 5.31
C SER A 106 -11.71 12.18 4.77
N ARG A 107 -12.11 13.46 4.73
CA ARG A 107 -13.42 13.87 4.18
C ARG A 107 -13.44 13.89 2.64
N LEU A 108 -12.27 13.96 2.00
CA LEU A 108 -12.14 14.03 0.54
C LEU A 108 -11.46 12.79 -0.06
N LEU A 109 -10.62 12.10 0.71
CA LEU A 109 -9.82 10.98 0.23
C LEU A 109 -9.96 9.77 1.15
N PHE A 110 -10.40 8.65 0.57
CA PHE A 110 -10.40 7.35 1.24
C PHE A 110 -9.28 6.49 0.65
N ARG A 111 -8.28 6.16 1.46
CA ARG A 111 -7.22 5.22 1.10
C ARG A 111 -7.29 3.99 2.00
N ASN A 112 -7.70 2.88 1.43
CA ASN A 112 -7.68 1.60 2.14
C ASN A 112 -6.39 0.85 1.78
N THR A 113 -5.63 0.48 2.80
CA THR A 113 -4.47 -0.40 2.66
C THR A 113 -4.85 -1.82 3.09
N ARG A 114 -4.18 -2.84 2.52
CA ARG A 114 -4.41 -4.23 2.93
C ARG A 114 -4.04 -4.49 4.39
N ASN A 115 -3.14 -3.68 4.97
CA ASN A 115 -2.78 -3.77 6.40
C ASN A 115 -3.91 -3.27 7.31
N GLY A 116 -4.66 -2.24 6.88
CA GLY A 116 -5.75 -1.66 7.67
C GLY A 116 -7.08 -2.41 7.57
N VAL A 117 -7.26 -3.26 6.55
CA VAL A 117 -8.50 -4.01 6.31
C VAL A 117 -8.30 -5.50 6.62
N LYS A 118 -9.06 -6.01 7.59
CA LYS A 118 -9.08 -7.45 7.93
C LYS A 118 -9.95 -8.23 6.95
N GLY A 119 -9.79 -9.56 6.93
CA GLY A 119 -10.62 -10.48 6.12
C GLY A 119 -9.93 -11.02 4.86
N PHE A 120 -8.68 -10.63 4.59
CA PHE A 120 -7.90 -11.28 3.54
C PHE A 120 -7.41 -12.66 4.00
N PRO A 121 -7.64 -13.73 3.22
CA PRO A 121 -7.13 -15.05 3.55
C PRO A 121 -5.60 -15.08 3.50
N ARG A 122 -4.99 -15.96 4.29
CA ARG A 122 -3.54 -16.25 4.19
C ARG A 122 -3.25 -17.00 2.89
N ARG A 123 -2.04 -16.81 2.36
CA ARG A 123 -1.54 -17.56 1.21
C ARG A 123 -0.58 -18.62 1.72
N GLU A 124 -0.83 -19.87 1.37
CA GLU A 124 0.04 -21.00 1.68
C GLU A 124 0.67 -21.50 0.37
N LEU A 125 2.00 -21.61 0.35
CA LEU A 125 2.74 -22.04 -0.83
C LEU A 125 2.92 -23.56 -0.79
N HIS A 126 2.38 -24.25 -1.79
CA HIS A 126 2.65 -25.66 -2.04
C HIS A 126 3.55 -25.80 -3.27
N ALA A 127 4.86 -25.77 -3.06
CA ALA A 127 5.82 -25.95 -4.14
C ALA A 127 6.09 -27.44 -4.41
N ILE A 128 5.86 -27.89 -5.65
CA ILE A 128 6.12 -29.27 -6.07
C ILE A 128 7.20 -29.23 -7.15
N LYS A 129 8.35 -29.84 -6.88
CA LYS A 129 9.44 -29.95 -7.86
C LYS A 129 9.22 -31.18 -8.72
N LEU A 130 9.06 -30.96 -10.02
CA LEU A 130 8.95 -32.03 -11.01
C LEU A 130 10.26 -32.13 -11.83
N PRO A 131 10.68 -33.34 -12.21
CA PRO A 131 11.80 -33.50 -13.14
C PRO A 131 11.42 -32.97 -14.52
N LEU A 132 12.36 -32.33 -15.21
CA LEU A 132 12.15 -31.84 -16.58
C LEU A 132 12.14 -33.04 -17.55
N PRO A 133 11.03 -33.31 -18.28
CA PRO A 133 10.94 -34.40 -19.23
C PRO A 133 12.02 -34.32 -20.33
N PRO A 134 12.58 -35.46 -20.78
CA PRO A 134 13.63 -35.48 -21.80
C PRO A 134 13.18 -34.87 -23.14
N GLN A 135 11.88 -34.97 -23.48
CA GLN A 135 11.31 -34.38 -24.69
C GLN A 135 11.50 -32.85 -24.72
N TYR A 136 11.22 -32.17 -23.61
CA TYR A 136 11.44 -30.72 -23.50
C TYR A 136 12.93 -30.37 -23.47
N GLN A 137 13.78 -31.19 -22.85
CA GLN A 137 15.24 -30.96 -22.88
C GLN A 137 15.78 -30.91 -24.31
N THR A 138 15.32 -31.82 -25.17
CA THR A 138 15.71 -31.85 -26.59
C THR A 138 15.17 -30.63 -27.33
N ALA A 139 13.88 -30.31 -27.17
CA ALA A 139 13.25 -29.18 -27.83
C ALA A 139 13.90 -27.84 -27.46
N ILE A 140 14.22 -27.63 -26.18
CA ILE A 140 14.91 -26.42 -25.70
C ILE A 140 16.33 -26.31 -26.30
N LYS A 141 17.08 -27.41 -26.38
CA LYS A 141 18.41 -27.43 -27.01
C LYS A 141 18.35 -27.04 -28.48
N VAL A 142 17.40 -27.62 -29.24
CA VAL A 142 17.21 -27.31 -30.66
C VAL A 142 16.81 -25.84 -30.84
N ALA A 143 15.88 -25.34 -30.04
CA ALA A 143 15.48 -23.93 -30.06
C ALA A 143 16.66 -23.00 -29.76
N GLY A 144 17.53 -23.36 -28.81
CA GLY A 144 18.75 -22.61 -28.50
C GLY A 144 19.71 -22.49 -29.68
N ILE A 145 19.86 -23.55 -30.47
CA ILE A 145 20.71 -23.56 -31.68
C ILE A 145 20.08 -22.70 -32.80
N MET A 146 18.77 -22.81 -33.00
CA MET A 146 18.06 -22.05 -34.05
C MET A 146 17.95 -20.55 -33.74
N ASN A 147 17.91 -20.17 -32.46
CA ASN A 147 17.72 -18.80 -32.01
C ASN A 147 19.03 -18.06 -31.67
N ALA A 148 20.19 -18.52 -32.13
CA ALA A 148 21.50 -17.92 -31.84
C ALA A 148 21.63 -16.42 -32.21
N LYS A 149 20.70 -15.87 -33.00
CA LYS A 149 20.65 -14.45 -33.41
C LYS A 149 19.59 -13.61 -32.69
N LYS A 150 18.76 -14.20 -31.81
CA LYS A 150 17.72 -13.46 -31.08
C LYS A 150 18.31 -12.73 -29.87
N SER A 151 17.66 -11.64 -29.44
CA SER A 151 18.03 -10.98 -28.19
C SER A 151 17.76 -11.88 -26.98
N VAL A 152 18.53 -11.66 -25.91
CA VAL A 152 18.44 -12.44 -24.67
C VAL A 152 17.02 -12.40 -24.09
N ASP A 153 16.35 -11.25 -24.15
CA ASP A 153 14.98 -11.08 -23.66
C ASP A 153 13.97 -11.98 -24.38
N ILE A 154 14.10 -12.08 -25.71
CA ILE A 154 13.19 -12.91 -26.53
C ILE A 154 13.46 -14.39 -26.25
N SER A 155 14.74 -14.77 -26.19
CA SER A 155 15.15 -16.14 -25.88
C SER A 155 14.65 -16.60 -24.50
N ALA A 156 14.79 -15.75 -23.48
CA ALA A 156 14.30 -16.06 -22.13
C ALA A 156 12.77 -16.21 -22.08
N ARG A 157 12.02 -15.37 -22.80
CA ARG A 157 10.55 -15.47 -22.88
C ARG A 157 10.08 -16.77 -23.54
N GLU A 158 10.76 -17.22 -24.58
CA GLU A 158 10.45 -18.49 -25.24
C GLU A 158 10.74 -19.69 -24.33
N MET A 159 11.79 -19.63 -23.50
CA MET A 159 12.12 -20.69 -22.54
C MET A 159 11.15 -20.80 -21.35
N LEU A 160 10.33 -19.78 -21.08
CA LEU A 160 9.29 -19.86 -20.03
C LEU A 160 8.17 -20.85 -20.37
N TYR A 161 7.98 -21.14 -21.66
CA TYR A 161 6.89 -21.98 -22.17
C TYR A 161 7.42 -23.09 -23.09
N PRO A 162 8.05 -24.16 -22.52
CA PRO A 162 8.57 -25.28 -23.30
C PRO A 162 7.54 -25.92 -24.24
N GLU A 163 6.26 -25.84 -23.91
CA GLU A 163 5.14 -26.32 -24.72
C GLU A 163 5.02 -25.59 -26.07
N GLN A 164 5.29 -24.29 -26.12
CA GLN A 164 5.23 -23.52 -27.37
C GLN A 164 6.38 -23.93 -28.30
N ILE A 165 7.57 -24.10 -27.73
CA ILE A 165 8.74 -24.59 -28.45
C ILE A 165 8.45 -25.98 -29.03
N TYR A 166 7.92 -26.89 -28.22
CA TYR A 166 7.62 -28.25 -28.65
C TYR A 166 6.60 -28.30 -29.80
N GLN A 167 5.53 -27.51 -29.73
CA GLN A 167 4.50 -27.44 -30.79
C GLN A 167 5.04 -26.94 -32.14
N THR A 168 6.04 -26.05 -32.12
CA THR A 168 6.68 -25.61 -33.38
C THR A 168 7.45 -26.73 -34.07
N PHE A 169 7.87 -27.76 -33.33
CA PHE A 169 8.64 -28.88 -33.87
C PHE A 169 7.79 -30.09 -34.26
N GLU A 170 6.74 -30.44 -33.50
CA GLU A 170 5.90 -31.60 -33.83
C GLU A 170 4.79 -31.34 -34.85
N GLY A 171 4.46 -30.07 -35.13
CA GLY A 171 3.35 -29.73 -36.02
C GLY A 171 1.98 -30.15 -35.46
N LYS A 172 0.91 -30.01 -36.26
CA LYS A 172 -0.51 -30.21 -35.86
C LYS A 172 -0.88 -31.64 -35.38
N ASN A 173 0.06 -32.57 -35.31
CA ASN A 173 -0.16 -33.97 -34.91
C ASN A 173 0.30 -34.30 -33.47
N ALA A 174 0.70 -33.30 -32.68
CA ALA A 174 1.06 -33.51 -31.27
C ALA A 174 -0.19 -33.89 -30.44
N THR A 175 -0.37 -35.19 -30.18
CA THR A 175 -1.34 -35.70 -29.20
C THR A 175 -0.70 -35.76 -27.81
N TRP A 176 -1.39 -35.16 -26.83
CA TRP A 176 -1.03 -35.15 -25.41
C TRP A 176 -1.17 -36.51 -24.74
#